data_AF-A0A1V2PA98-F1
#
_entry.id   AF-A0A1V2PA98-F1
#
_cell.length_a   1.000
_cell.length_b   1.000
_cell.length_c   1.000
_cell.angle_alpha   90.00
_cell.angle_beta   90.00
_cell.angle_gamma   90.00
#
_symmetry.space_group_name_H-M   'P 1'
#
loop_
_entity.id
_entity.type
_entity.pdbx_description
1 polymer ?
#
loop_
_entity_poly.entity_id
_entity_poly.type
_entity_poly.pdbx_seq_one_letter_code
_entity_poly.pdbx_strand_id
1 'polypeptide(L)'
;MRTLQANPNLSAPQLAAQLHLSPTHFQHLFTANAGTTFRRYRLWTRMTHVATALTTGANLTRASADAGFASPNHFSETFHKMFGLTAKTLLTTNPTIITPNTPHSARTRR
;
A
#
# COMPACT_ATOMS: atom_id res chain seq x y z
N MET A 1 -14.31 1.19 0.31
CA MET A 1 -12.85 1.00 0.48
C MET A 1 -12.16 0.22 -0.65
N ARG A 2 -12.86 -0.66 -1.40
CA ARG A 2 -12.30 -1.45 -2.51
C ARG A 2 -11.64 -0.61 -3.63
N THR A 3 -12.12 0.61 -3.87
CA THR A 3 -11.59 1.54 -4.88
C THR A 3 -10.18 2.05 -4.57
N LEU A 4 -9.82 2.21 -3.30
CA LEU A 4 -8.49 2.67 -2.89
C LEU A 4 -7.43 1.59 -3.06
N GLN A 5 -7.82 0.32 -2.87
CA GLN A 5 -6.95 -0.83 -3.14
C GLN A 5 -6.63 -0.95 -4.63
N ALA A 6 -7.53 -0.53 -5.53
CA ALA A 6 -7.34 -0.63 -6.97
C ALA A 6 -6.42 0.46 -7.56
N ASN A 7 -6.36 1.65 -6.96
CA ASN A 7 -5.49 2.73 -7.43
C ASN A 7 -4.90 3.56 -6.27
N PRO A 8 -3.66 3.25 -5.84
CA PRO A 8 -3.02 3.96 -4.72
C PRO A 8 -2.52 5.37 -5.09
N ASN A 9 -2.74 5.83 -6.33
CA ASN A 9 -2.28 7.14 -6.79
C ASN A 9 -3.31 8.25 -6.61
N LEU A 10 -4.55 7.94 -6.26
CA LEU A 10 -5.56 8.95 -5.97
C LEU A 10 -5.22 9.77 -4.72
N SER A 11 -5.29 11.08 -4.85
CA SER A 11 -5.11 12.03 -3.75
C SER A 11 -6.43 12.28 -3.00
N ALA A 12 -6.33 12.79 -1.76
CA ALA A 12 -7.52 13.13 -0.97
C ALA A 12 -8.44 14.15 -1.68
N PRO A 13 -7.94 15.22 -2.32
CA PRO A 13 -8.81 16.14 -3.07
C PRO A 13 -9.55 15.49 -4.24
N GLN A 14 -8.90 14.57 -4.96
CA GLN A 14 -9.54 13.86 -6.08
C GLN A 14 -10.68 12.97 -5.61
N LEU A 15 -10.48 12.24 -4.50
CA LEU A 15 -11.52 11.40 -3.92
C LEU A 15 -12.64 12.22 -3.27
N ALA A 16 -12.30 13.34 -2.64
CA ALA A 16 -13.29 14.26 -2.11
C ALA A 16 -14.20 14.79 -3.22
N ALA A 17 -13.62 15.19 -4.36
CA ALA A 17 -14.37 15.63 -5.53
C ALA A 17 -15.29 14.52 -6.09
N GLN A 18 -14.80 13.28 -6.20
CA GLN A 18 -15.62 12.13 -6.63
C GLN A 18 -16.79 11.82 -5.69
N LEU A 19 -16.67 12.17 -4.41
CA LEU A 19 -17.70 11.96 -3.39
C LEU A 19 -18.55 13.20 -3.14
N HIS A 20 -18.36 14.28 -3.92
CA HIS A 20 -19.03 15.58 -3.72
C HIS A 20 -18.80 16.17 -2.31
N LEU A 21 -17.61 15.95 -1.74
CA LEU A 21 -17.20 16.45 -0.43
C LEU A 21 -16.12 17.52 -0.57
N SER A 22 -16.05 18.41 0.42
CA SER A 22 -14.85 19.22 0.61
C SER A 22 -13.67 18.35 1.08
N PRO A 23 -12.41 18.70 0.76
CA PRO A 23 -11.24 17.94 1.21
C PRO A 23 -11.16 17.78 2.73
N THR A 24 -11.56 18.80 3.49
CA THR A 24 -11.59 18.78 4.96
C THR A 24 -12.64 17.80 5.47
N HIS A 25 -13.86 17.86 4.94
CA HIS A 25 -14.95 16.96 5.36
C HIS A 25 -14.60 15.50 5.02
N PHE A 26 -14.03 15.27 3.84
CA PHE A 26 -13.51 13.95 3.46
C PHE A 26 -12.47 13.43 4.45
N GLN A 27 -11.47 14.24 4.84
CA GLN A 27 -10.43 13.80 5.77
C GLN A 27 -11.00 13.46 7.15
N HIS A 28 -11.96 14.26 7.63
CA HIS A 28 -12.63 14.04 8.90
C HIS A 28 -13.42 12.72 8.89
N LEU A 29 -14.29 12.55 7.89
CA LEU A 29 -15.07 11.31 7.71
C LEU A 29 -14.16 10.10 7.51
N PHE A 30 -13.11 10.23 6.70
CA PHE A 30 -12.17 9.14 6.47
C PHE A 30 -11.50 8.71 7.78
N THR A 31 -10.99 9.65 8.56
CA THR A 31 -10.30 9.33 9.82
C THR A 31 -11.27 8.72 10.83
N ALA A 32 -12.48 9.26 10.94
CA ALA A 32 -13.52 8.73 11.82
C ALA A 32 -13.91 7.28 11.49
N ASN A 33 -13.94 6.91 10.21
CA ASN A 33 -14.33 5.56 9.78
C ASN A 33 -13.14 4.58 9.68
N ALA A 34 -11.97 5.04 9.27
CA ALA A 34 -10.79 4.20 9.01
C ALA A 34 -9.84 4.08 10.22
N GLY A 35 -10.04 4.90 11.26
CA GLY A 35 -9.16 4.99 12.42
C GLY A 35 -7.77 5.54 12.10
N THR A 36 -7.55 6.04 10.88
CA THR A 36 -6.26 6.56 10.43
C THR A 36 -6.42 7.62 9.35
N THR A 37 -5.40 8.45 9.15
CA THR A 37 -5.44 9.48 8.12
C THR A 37 -5.37 8.86 6.72
N PHE A 38 -6.01 9.52 5.74
CA PHE A 38 -5.96 9.08 4.35
C PHE A 38 -4.54 8.92 3.82
N ARG A 39 -3.63 9.82 4.20
CA ARG A 39 -2.21 9.73 3.83
C ARG A 39 -1.56 8.44 4.31
N ARG A 40 -1.76 8.07 5.57
CA ARG A 40 -1.20 6.84 6.16
C ARG A 40 -1.81 5.60 5.53
N TYR A 41 -3.13 5.61 5.31
CA TYR A 41 -3.83 4.53 4.62
C TYR A 41 -3.31 4.33 3.18
N ARG A 42 -3.09 5.42 2.44
CA ARG A 42 -2.55 5.37 1.08
C ARG A 42 -1.13 4.80 1.06
N LEU A 43 -0.26 5.21 1.99
CA LEU A 43 1.08 4.62 2.12
C LEU A 43 1.02 3.12 2.42
N TRP A 44 0.15 2.68 3.33
CA TRP A 44 -0.09 1.26 3.59
C TRP A 44 -0.53 0.52 2.33
N THR A 45 -1.48 1.09 1.58
CA THR A 45 -1.96 0.49 0.32
C THR A 45 -0.83 0.34 -0.69
N ARG A 46 0.01 1.36 -0.87
CA ARG A 46 1.21 1.27 -1.73
C ARG A 46 2.15 0.15 -1.30
N MET A 47 2.34 -0.01 0.01
CA MET A 47 3.17 -1.09 0.55
C MET A 47 2.59 -2.47 0.22
N THR A 48 1.26 -2.64 0.31
CA THR A 48 0.61 -3.91 -0.08
C THR A 48 0.74 -4.21 -1.58
N HIS A 49 0.78 -3.17 -2.44
CA HIS A 49 1.08 -3.33 -3.88
C HIS A 49 2.52 -3.81 -4.11
N VAL A 50 3.50 -3.19 -3.43
CA VAL A 50 4.90 -3.64 -3.51
C VAL A 50 5.03 -5.09 -3.04
N ALA A 51 4.46 -5.42 -1.89
CA ALA A 51 4.48 -6.79 -1.36
C ALA A 51 3.88 -7.80 -2.34
N THR A 52 2.77 -7.44 -3.00
CA THR A 52 2.12 -8.31 -3.99
C THR A 52 3.00 -8.52 -5.21
N ALA A 53 3.62 -7.45 -5.75
CA ALA A 53 4.55 -7.57 -6.87
C ALA A 53 5.79 -8.42 -6.53
N LEU A 54 6.29 -8.36 -5.29
CA LEU A 54 7.39 -9.20 -4.84
C LEU A 54 7.02 -10.69 -4.83
N THR A 55 5.77 -11.06 -4.51
CA THR A 55 5.31 -12.46 -4.58
C THR A 55 5.32 -13.01 -6.01
N THR A 56 5.25 -12.16 -7.02
CA THR A 56 5.32 -12.55 -8.44
C THR A 56 6.74 -12.44 -9.01
N GLY A 57 7.76 -12.25 -8.16
CA GLY A 57 9.16 -12.16 -8.58
C GLY A 57 9.58 -10.80 -9.14
N ALA A 58 8.79 -9.74 -8.97
CA ALA A 58 9.16 -8.41 -9.45
C ALA A 58 10.39 -7.87 -8.71
N ASN A 59 11.20 -7.06 -9.42
CA ASN A 59 12.30 -6.32 -8.80
C ASN A 59 11.76 -5.23 -7.86
N LEU A 60 12.32 -5.12 -6.64
CA LEU A 60 11.89 -4.18 -5.61
C LEU A 60 11.84 -2.72 -6.10
N THR A 61 12.85 -2.28 -6.86
CA THR A 61 12.92 -0.92 -7.40
C THR A 61 11.75 -0.66 -8.32
N ARG A 62 11.51 -1.56 -9.28
CA ARG A 62 10.38 -1.46 -10.22
C ARG A 62 9.03 -1.53 -9.48
N ALA A 63 8.86 -2.48 -8.57
CA ALA A 63 7.64 -2.62 -7.77
C ALA A 63 7.32 -1.35 -6.97
N SER A 64 8.34 -0.70 -6.37
CA SER A 64 8.15 0.55 -5.64
C SER A 64 7.76 1.72 -6.55
N ALA A 65 8.35 1.82 -7.74
CA ALA A 65 7.97 2.83 -8.72
C ALA A 65 6.52 2.63 -9.20
N ASP A 66 6.15 1.40 -9.56
CA ASP A 66 4.81 1.04 -10.03
C ASP A 66 3.74 1.27 -8.95
N ALA A 67 4.08 1.05 -7.68
CA ALA A 67 3.21 1.36 -6.54
C ALA A 67 3.09 2.88 -6.25
N GLY A 68 3.82 3.74 -6.97
CA GLY A 68 3.71 5.20 -6.87
C GLY A 68 4.61 5.86 -5.82
N PHE A 69 5.68 5.19 -5.37
CA PHE A 69 6.72 5.86 -4.59
C PHE A 69 7.52 6.80 -5.49
N ALA A 70 7.78 8.03 -5.02
CA ALA A 70 8.47 9.05 -5.80
C ALA A 70 9.93 8.71 -6.10
N SER A 71 10.58 7.92 -5.25
CA SER A 71 11.96 7.47 -5.42
C SER A 71 12.27 6.25 -4.56
N PRO A 72 13.37 5.53 -4.84
CA PRO A 72 13.86 4.44 -3.98
C PRO A 72 14.17 4.89 -2.53
N ASN A 73 14.65 6.13 -2.35
CA ASN A 73 14.92 6.66 -1.01
C ASN A 73 13.62 6.92 -0.24
N HIS A 74 12.62 7.53 -0.90
CA HIS A 74 11.30 7.72 -0.30
C HIS A 74 10.63 6.39 0.09
N PHE A 75 10.80 5.35 -0.75
CA PHE A 75 10.36 4.00 -0.41
C PHE A 75 11.09 3.46 0.82
N SER A 76 12.43 3.50 0.83
CA SER A 76 13.26 2.95 1.91
C SER A 76 12.96 3.60 3.26
N GLU A 77 12.85 4.93 3.29
CA GLU A 77 12.48 5.67 4.50
C GLU A 77 11.08 5.30 4.98
N THR A 78 10.11 5.20 4.07
CA THR A 78 8.73 4.83 4.42
C THR A 78 8.68 3.41 4.97
N PHE A 79 9.39 2.47 4.32
CA PHE A 79 9.47 1.08 4.75
C PHE A 79 10.08 0.99 6.16
N HIS A 80 11.20 1.68 6.42
CA HIS A 80 11.82 1.69 7.73
C HIS A 80 10.91 2.30 8.80
N LYS A 81 10.24 3.43 8.51
CA LYS A 81 9.26 4.04 9.42
C LYS A 81 8.07 3.13 9.74
N MET A 82 7.69 2.23 8.83
CA MET A 82 6.56 1.34 9.00
C MET A 82 6.90 0.02 9.70
N PHE A 83 8.08 -0.55 9.41
CA PHE A 83 8.45 -1.90 9.85
C PHE A 83 9.64 -1.94 10.83
N GLY A 84 10.31 -0.81 11.08
CA GLY A 84 11.47 -0.72 11.98
C GLY A 84 12.77 -1.31 11.42
N LEU A 85 12.76 -1.81 10.18
CA LEU A 85 13.90 -2.45 9.52
C LEU A 85 13.91 -2.12 8.02
N THR A 86 15.02 -2.38 7.33
CA THR A 86 15.11 -2.07 5.89
C THR A 86 14.51 -3.18 5.04
N ALA A 87 13.97 -2.83 3.87
CA ALA A 87 13.44 -3.83 2.93
C ALA A 87 14.51 -4.86 2.54
N LYS A 88 15.78 -4.44 2.41
CA LYS A 88 16.90 -5.34 2.14
C LYS A 88 17.07 -6.39 3.24
N THR A 89 17.08 -5.98 4.50
CA THR A 89 17.21 -6.89 5.66
C THR A 89 16.04 -7.87 5.71
N LEU A 90 14.81 -7.42 5.43
CA LEU A 90 13.66 -8.31 5.36
C LEU A 90 13.85 -9.35 4.25
N LEU A 91 14.24 -8.94 3.04
CA LEU A 91 14.32 -9.85 1.90
C LEU A 91 15.45 -10.87 2.03
N THR A 92 16.52 -10.57 2.76
CA THR A 92 17.61 -11.53 3.03
C THR A 92 17.19 -12.70 3.93
N THR A 93 16.12 -12.59 4.72
CA THR A 93 15.62 -13.70 5.55
C THR A 93 14.75 -14.69 4.78
N ASN A 94 14.58 -14.48 3.46
CA ASN A 94 13.70 -15.24 2.58
C ASN A 94 12.27 -15.37 3.14
N PRO A 95 11.59 -14.24 3.43
CA PRO A 95 10.30 -14.24 4.11
C PRO A 95 9.20 -14.77 3.17
N THR A 96 8.26 -15.52 3.74
CA THR A 96 7.01 -15.82 3.04
C THR A 96 6.10 -14.59 3.11
N ILE A 97 5.84 -13.96 1.97
CA ILE A 97 4.98 -12.78 1.87
C ILE A 97 3.54 -13.23 1.61
N ILE A 98 2.63 -12.89 2.52
CA ILE A 98 1.19 -13.14 2.37
C ILE A 98 0.51 -11.79 2.13
N THR A 99 -0.23 -11.64 1.03
CA THR A 99 -0.92 -10.40 0.70
C THR A 99 -2.45 -10.59 0.65
N PRO A 100 -3.23 -9.55 0.97
CA PRO A 100 -4.69 -9.64 1.01
C PRO A 100 -5.34 -9.88 -0.35
N ASN A 101 -4.58 -9.82 -1.45
CA ASN A 101 -5.05 -10.10 -2.81
C ASN A 101 -4.30 -11.27 -3.47
N THR A 102 -3.61 -12.10 -2.68
CA THR A 102 -3.17 -13.41 -3.19
C THR A 102 -4.46 -14.13 -3.61
N PRO A 103 -4.63 -14.55 -4.89
CA PRO A 103 -5.78 -15.36 -5.23
C PRO A 103 -5.76 -16.55 -4.28
N HIS A 104 -6.85 -16.72 -3.54
CA HIS A 104 -7.07 -17.87 -2.67
C HIS A 104 -7.30 -19.10 -3.57
N SER A 105 -6.36 -19.38 -4.47
CA SER A 105 -6.34 -20.57 -5.28
C SER A 105 -5.94 -21.71 -4.36
N ALA A 106 -6.97 -22.33 -3.81
CA ALA A 106 -7.05 -23.77 -3.70
C ALA A 106 -5.82 -24.42 -3.07
N ARG A 107 -5.73 -24.39 -1.73
CA ARG A 107 -4.89 -25.34 -1.02
C ARG A 107 -5.48 -25.69 0.34
N THR A 108 -6.37 -26.69 0.32
CA THR A 108 -6.32 -27.96 1.08
C THR A 108 -7.57 -28.75 0.63
N ARG A 109 -7.45 -29.71 -0.29
CA ARG A 109 -6.94 -31.10 -0.19
C ARG A 109 -7.87 -32.05 0.58
N ARG A 110 -8.25 -33.09 -0.18
CA ARG A 110 -8.75 -34.43 0.17
C ARG A 110 -10.24 -34.56 0.46
#